data_AF-A0A1I4J780-F1
#
_entry.id   AF-A0A1I4J780-F1
#
_cell.length_a   1.000
_cell.length_b   1.000
_cell.length_c   1.000
_cell.angle_alpha   90.00
_cell.angle_beta   90.00
_cell.angle_gamma   90.00
#
_symmetry.space_group_name_H-M   'P 1'
#
loop_
_entity.id
_entity.type
_entity.pdbx_description
1 polymer ?
#
loop_
_entity_poly.entity_id
_entity_poly.type
_entity_poly.pdbx_seq_one_letter_code
_entity_poly.pdbx_strand_id
1 'polypeptide(L)'
;MTEKPLAIYRPVFVLWVALLHQLPWQLFFTFAVGVPLIDIFAKPVRSLLGKPTTLWDVFLPYIIMFCLIFILYPIVVCIARAMNYRTTVYRVYADRLEIEEGFLTIHAKRLMFRDVREVSLRRGVLQRGAGLGSVYLATQATGNSPSWNPYAQFGMGSTFGSGALIRDIPEAGEAYERLRGLMDAARRD
;
A
#
# COMPACT_ATOMS: atom_id res chain seq x y z
N MET A 1 -3.50 -3.75 34.66
CA MET A 1 -2.76 -2.49 34.48
C MET A 1 -2.39 -2.39 33.02
N THR A 2 -2.95 -1.43 32.28
CA THR A 2 -2.61 -1.20 30.88
C THR A 2 -1.20 -0.60 30.82
N GLU A 3 -0.21 -1.44 30.50
CA GLU A 3 1.17 -0.99 30.30
C GLU A 3 1.19 0.15 29.28
N LYS A 4 1.90 1.24 29.61
CA LYS A 4 2.07 2.35 28.67
C LYS A 4 2.96 1.87 27.52
N PRO A 5 2.56 2.06 26.25
CA PRO A 5 3.43 1.74 25.12
C PRO A 5 4.68 2.62 25.15
N LEU A 6 5.84 2.04 24.85
CA LEU A 6 7.13 2.73 24.80
C LEU A 6 7.23 3.67 23.60
N ALA A 7 6.59 3.29 22.49
CA ALA A 7 6.50 4.11 21.30
C ALA A 7 5.21 3.79 20.53
N ILE A 8 4.66 4.81 19.88
CA ILE A 8 3.51 4.67 18.97
C ILE A 8 3.95 5.22 17.62
N TYR A 9 3.95 4.37 16.60
CA TYR A 9 4.25 4.77 15.23
C TYR A 9 2.97 4.80 14.42
N ARG A 10 2.85 5.81 13.56
CA ARG A 10 1.75 5.96 12.61
C ARG A 10 2.34 6.13 11.21
N PRO A 11 1.78 5.47 10.20
CA PRO A 11 2.26 5.63 8.84
C PRO A 11 1.87 7.01 8.33
N VAL A 12 2.78 7.65 7.59
CA VAL A 12 2.52 8.97 6.98
C VAL A 12 2.20 8.77 5.51
N PHE A 13 1.01 9.22 5.12
CA PHE A 13 0.59 9.18 3.72
C PHE A 13 1.21 10.36 2.96
N VAL A 14 2.05 10.05 1.97
CA VAL A 14 2.62 11.06 1.06
C VAL A 14 1.97 10.93 -0.30
N LEU A 15 1.12 11.91 -0.64
CA LEU A 15 0.30 11.90 -1.86
C LEU A 15 1.15 11.74 -3.13
N TRP A 16 2.24 12.49 -3.26
CA TRP A 16 3.08 12.45 -4.45
C TRP A 16 3.77 11.08 -4.65
N VAL A 17 4.17 10.41 -3.57
CA VAL A 17 4.72 9.05 -3.63
C VAL A 17 3.64 8.06 -4.09
N ALA A 18 2.41 8.23 -3.59
CA ALA A 18 1.28 7.40 -4.00
C ALA A 18 0.94 7.58 -5.50
N LEU A 19 0.87 8.84 -5.97
CA LEU A 19 0.60 9.17 -7.37
C LEU A 19 1.69 8.63 -8.31
N LEU A 20 2.97 8.83 -7.95
CA LEU A 20 4.08 8.38 -8.79
C LEU A 20 4.12 6.84 -8.91
N HIS A 21 3.86 6.14 -7.81
CA HIS A 21 3.78 4.67 -7.84
C HIS A 21 2.59 4.19 -8.70
N GLN A 22 1.53 4.99 -8.81
CA GLN A 22 0.37 4.63 -9.60
C GLN A 22 0.59 4.77 -11.10
N LEU A 23 1.46 5.68 -11.56
CA LEU A 23 1.64 5.98 -12.99
C LEU A 23 1.89 4.74 -13.87
N PRO A 24 2.78 3.79 -13.52
CA PRO A 24 3.00 2.60 -14.35
C PRO A 24 1.73 1.75 -14.48
N TRP A 25 1.01 1.55 -13.39
CA TRP A 25 -0.26 0.81 -13.39
C TRP A 25 -1.34 1.55 -14.15
N GLN A 26 -1.41 2.86 -13.98
CA GLN A 26 -2.37 3.71 -14.67
C GLN A 26 -2.15 3.66 -16.17
N LEU A 27 -0.91 3.77 -16.65
CA LEU A 27 -0.57 3.60 -18.06
C LEU A 27 -0.93 2.18 -18.53
N PHE A 28 -0.56 1.15 -17.76
CA PHE A 28 -0.89 -0.24 -18.09
C PHE A 28 -2.40 -0.45 -18.23
N PHE A 29 -3.21 -0.07 -17.24
CA PHE A 29 -4.67 -0.22 -17.31
C PHE A 29 -5.29 0.63 -18.43
N THR A 30 -4.75 1.83 -18.66
CA THR A 30 -5.26 2.71 -19.71
C THR A 30 -5.07 2.10 -21.10
N PHE A 31 -3.90 1.53 -21.38
CA PHE A 31 -3.62 0.91 -22.69
C PHE A 31 -4.16 -0.52 -22.79
N ALA A 32 -3.92 -1.36 -21.78
CA ALA A 32 -4.27 -2.77 -21.83
C ALA A 32 -5.77 -3.03 -21.61
N VAL A 33 -6.44 -2.22 -20.79
CA VAL A 33 -7.87 -2.39 -20.47
C VAL A 33 -8.70 -1.29 -21.14
N GLY A 34 -8.27 -0.04 -21.09
CA GLY A 34 -9.04 1.09 -21.62
C GLY A 34 -9.35 0.96 -23.10
N VAL A 35 -8.33 0.71 -23.95
CA VAL A 35 -8.51 0.63 -25.41
C VAL A 35 -9.49 -0.49 -25.82
N PRO A 36 -9.36 -1.75 -25.34
CA PRO A 36 -10.33 -2.79 -25.66
C PRO A 36 -11.74 -2.52 -25.12
N LEU A 37 -11.85 -1.95 -23.91
CA LEU A 37 -13.14 -1.70 -23.28
C LEU A 37 -13.95 -0.66 -24.06
N ILE A 38 -13.29 0.39 -24.56
CA ILE A 38 -13.95 1.40 -25.40
C ILE A 38 -14.46 0.76 -26.69
N ASP A 39 -13.70 -0.15 -27.30
CA ASP A 39 -14.12 -0.89 -28.49
C ASP A 39 -15.38 -1.74 -28.25
N ILE A 40 -15.45 -2.40 -27.08
CA ILE A 40 -16.61 -3.21 -26.69
C ILE A 40 -17.88 -2.36 -26.53
N PHE A 41 -17.77 -1.18 -25.92
CA PHE A 41 -18.93 -0.31 -25.69
C PHE A 41 -19.28 0.58 -26.90
N ALA A 42 -18.31 0.98 -27.71
CA ALA A 42 -18.56 1.85 -28.87
C ALA A 42 -19.18 1.10 -30.05
N LYS A 43 -18.80 -0.17 -30.29
CA LYS A 43 -19.35 -0.98 -31.40
C LYS A 43 -20.88 -1.12 -31.40
N PRO A 44 -21.56 -1.51 -30.30
CA PRO A 44 -23.01 -1.63 -30.28
C PRO A 44 -23.71 -0.27 -30.41
N VAL A 45 -23.16 0.79 -29.82
CA VAL A 45 -23.70 2.15 -29.95
C VAL A 45 -23.63 2.65 -31.39
N ARG A 46 -22.50 2.39 -32.08
CA ARG A 46 -22.34 2.70 -33.51
C ARG A 46 -23.30 1.89 -34.38
N SER A 47 -23.47 0.60 -34.07
CA SER A 47 -24.43 -0.27 -34.78
C SER A 47 -25.88 0.18 -34.62
N LEU A 48 -26.24 0.76 -33.46
CA LEU A 48 -27.58 1.22 -33.18
C LEU A 48 -27.91 2.55 -33.87
N LEU A 49 -26.92 3.46 -33.96
CA LEU A 49 -27.13 4.82 -34.45
C LEU A 49 -27.11 4.94 -35.98
N GLY A 50 -26.60 3.94 -36.72
CA GLY A 50 -26.60 3.92 -38.19
C GLY A 50 -25.90 5.11 -38.86
N LYS A 51 -25.15 5.92 -38.09
CA LYS A 51 -24.50 7.15 -38.56
C LYS A 51 -23.19 6.83 -39.29
N PRO A 52 -22.87 7.56 -40.38
CA PRO A 52 -21.55 7.48 -41.00
C PRO A 52 -20.49 7.90 -39.97
N THR A 53 -19.49 7.05 -39.77
CA THR A 53 -18.47 7.25 -38.74
C THR A 53 -17.52 8.37 -39.13
N THR A 54 -17.69 9.54 -38.50
CA THR A 54 -16.69 10.61 -38.54
C THR A 54 -15.56 10.28 -37.56
N LEU A 55 -14.34 10.79 -37.80
CA LEU A 55 -13.21 10.61 -36.87
C LEU A 55 -13.57 11.04 -35.43
N TRP A 56 -14.36 12.11 -35.27
CA TRP A 56 -14.81 12.58 -33.96
C TRP A 56 -15.74 11.61 -33.23
N ASP A 57 -16.61 10.89 -33.94
CA ASP A 57 -17.50 9.86 -33.35
C ASP A 57 -16.70 8.65 -32.87
N VAL A 58 -15.53 8.43 -33.46
CA VAL A 58 -14.57 7.44 -32.99
C VAL A 58 -13.85 7.98 -31.77
N PHE A 59 -13.13 9.11 -31.85
CA PHE A 59 -12.21 9.57 -30.79
C PHE A 59 -12.88 10.10 -29.52
N LEU A 60 -14.02 10.80 -29.62
CA LEU A 60 -14.68 11.43 -28.48
C LEU A 60 -14.99 10.45 -27.33
N PRO A 61 -15.59 9.26 -27.57
CA PRO A 61 -15.81 8.29 -26.51
C PRO A 61 -14.51 7.72 -25.93
N TYR A 62 -13.41 7.60 -26.72
CA TYR A 62 -12.12 7.18 -26.15
C TYR A 62 -11.57 8.26 -25.22
N ILE A 63 -11.65 9.54 -25.59
CA ILE A 63 -11.17 10.64 -24.74
C ILE A 63 -11.98 10.70 -23.45
N ILE A 64 -13.32 10.60 -23.53
CA ILE A 64 -14.19 10.63 -22.34
C ILE A 64 -13.89 9.45 -21.40
N MET A 65 -13.79 8.22 -21.93
CA MET A 65 -13.47 7.04 -21.12
C MET A 65 -12.04 7.06 -20.58
N PHE A 66 -11.08 7.54 -21.39
CA PHE A 66 -9.70 7.75 -20.95
C PHE A 66 -9.68 8.73 -19.78
N CYS A 67 -10.29 9.92 -19.92
CA CYS A 67 -10.37 10.90 -18.85
C CYS A 67 -11.06 10.33 -17.61
N LEU A 68 -12.17 9.60 -17.79
CA LEU A 68 -12.91 9.01 -16.67
C LEU A 68 -12.07 7.98 -15.91
N ILE A 69 -11.43 7.03 -16.60
CA ILE A 69 -10.58 6.01 -15.96
C ILE A 69 -9.34 6.66 -15.34
N PHE A 70 -8.67 7.55 -16.09
CA PHE A 70 -7.44 8.21 -15.68
C PHE A 70 -7.64 9.14 -14.48
N ILE A 71 -8.83 9.72 -14.29
CA ILE A 71 -9.14 10.59 -13.15
C ILE A 71 -9.76 9.79 -12.00
N LEU A 72 -10.72 8.91 -12.28
CA LEU A 72 -11.46 8.19 -11.24
C LEU A 72 -10.55 7.19 -10.50
N TYR A 73 -9.70 6.48 -11.22
CA TYR A 73 -8.81 5.48 -10.66
C TYR A 73 -7.84 6.04 -9.59
N PRO A 74 -7.06 7.13 -9.83
CA PRO A 74 -6.22 7.73 -8.79
C PRO A 74 -7.00 8.24 -7.60
N ILE A 75 -8.18 8.80 -7.82
CA ILE A 75 -9.01 9.28 -6.72
C ILE A 75 -9.40 8.12 -5.81
N VAL A 76 -9.91 7.03 -6.38
CA VAL A 76 -10.32 5.83 -5.60
C VAL A 76 -9.13 5.23 -4.85
N VAL A 77 -7.98 5.05 -5.51
CA VAL A 77 -6.77 4.49 -4.87
C VAL A 77 -6.24 5.43 -3.78
N CYS A 78 -6.22 6.74 -4.01
CA CYS A 78 -5.78 7.71 -3.00
C CYS A 78 -6.70 7.70 -1.77
N ILE A 79 -8.02 7.66 -1.97
CA ILE A 79 -8.97 7.59 -0.86
C ILE A 79 -8.79 6.28 -0.08
N ALA A 80 -8.71 5.14 -0.76
CA ALA A 80 -8.51 3.85 -0.12
C ALA A 80 -7.21 3.82 0.72
N ARG A 81 -6.10 4.34 0.17
CA ARG A 81 -4.83 4.46 0.90
C ARG A 81 -4.95 5.42 2.08
N ALA A 82 -5.50 6.60 1.89
CA ALA A 82 -5.65 7.60 2.95
C ALA A 82 -6.48 7.04 4.13
N MET A 83 -7.54 6.30 3.84
CA MET A 83 -8.37 5.68 4.88
C MET A 83 -7.62 4.56 5.61
N ASN A 84 -6.87 3.71 4.91
CA ASN A 84 -6.07 2.66 5.54
C ASN A 84 -4.98 3.25 6.47
N TYR A 85 -4.28 4.30 6.03
CA TYR A 85 -3.22 4.94 6.83
C TYR A 85 -3.76 5.61 8.10
N ARG A 86 -5.00 6.12 8.07
CA ARG A 86 -5.63 6.73 9.24
C ARG A 86 -5.95 5.74 10.35
N THR A 87 -6.30 4.51 10.00
CA THR A 87 -6.69 3.46 10.95
C THR A 87 -5.50 2.65 11.44
N THR A 88 -4.37 2.72 10.73
CA THR A 88 -3.18 1.94 11.05
C THR A 88 -2.41 2.54 12.23
N VAL A 89 -2.23 1.75 13.29
CA VAL A 89 -1.47 2.12 14.48
C VAL A 89 -0.54 0.98 14.88
N TYR A 90 0.73 1.32 15.09
CA TYR A 90 1.74 0.40 15.58
C TYR A 90 2.12 0.80 17.00
N ARG A 91 1.92 -0.12 17.96
CA ARG A 91 2.24 0.10 19.38
C ARG A 91 3.38 -0.80 19.80
N VAL A 92 4.48 -0.19 20.21
CA VAL A 92 5.69 -0.89 20.66
C VAL A 92 5.68 -0.96 22.18
N TYR A 93 5.78 -2.16 22.74
CA TYR A 93 5.95 -2.42 24.17
C TYR A 93 7.37 -2.94 24.42
N ALA A 94 7.71 -3.31 25.66
CA ALA A 94 9.04 -3.82 25.99
C ALA A 94 9.25 -5.26 25.47
N ASP A 95 8.21 -6.07 25.50
CA ASP A 95 8.19 -7.51 25.21
C ASP A 95 7.51 -7.86 23.86
N ARG A 96 6.67 -6.95 23.35
CA ARG A 96 5.80 -7.19 22.20
C ARG A 96 5.59 -5.97 21.32
N LEU A 97 5.21 -6.24 20.09
CA LEU A 97 4.70 -5.29 19.11
C LEU A 97 3.23 -5.61 18.84
N GLU A 98 2.35 -4.64 19.00
CA GLU A 98 0.94 -4.74 18.63
C GLU A 98 0.70 -3.90 17.37
N ILE A 99 0.11 -4.54 16.36
CA ILE A 99 -0.18 -3.95 15.06
C ILE A 99 -1.68 -3.97 14.88
N GLU A 100 -2.28 -2.80 14.77
CA GLU A 100 -3.69 -2.60 14.47
C GLU A 100 -3.77 -1.97 13.08
N GLU A 101 -4.35 -2.68 12.12
CA GLU A 101 -4.51 -2.22 10.74
C GLU A 101 -5.92 -2.55 10.23
N GLY A 102 -6.48 -1.73 9.35
CA GLY A 102 -7.76 -2.07 8.74
C GLY A 102 -8.43 -0.92 8.01
N PHE A 103 -9.01 -1.24 6.86
CA PHE A 103 -9.86 -0.32 6.09
C PHE A 103 -11.32 -0.78 6.14
N LEU A 104 -11.57 -2.04 5.76
CA LEU A 104 -12.89 -2.69 5.83
C LEU A 104 -12.95 -3.73 6.96
N THR A 105 -11.83 -4.40 7.21
CA THR A 105 -11.67 -5.39 8.28
C THR A 105 -10.57 -4.92 9.23
N ILE A 106 -10.86 -4.87 10.52
CA ILE A 106 -9.88 -4.55 11.55
C ILE A 106 -9.10 -5.83 11.87
N HIS A 107 -7.79 -5.78 11.66
CA HIS A 107 -6.85 -6.83 11.97
C HIS A 107 -5.92 -6.35 13.08
N ALA A 108 -5.96 -7.06 14.21
CA ALA A 108 -5.05 -6.84 15.32
C ALA A 108 -4.13 -8.05 15.45
N LYS A 109 -2.81 -7.85 15.42
CA LYS A 109 -1.81 -8.89 15.65
C LYS A 109 -0.87 -8.47 16.76
N ARG A 110 -0.57 -9.41 17.65
CA ARG A 110 0.45 -9.29 18.68
C ARG A 110 1.64 -10.14 18.28
N LEU A 111 2.83 -9.55 18.25
CA LEU A 111 4.08 -10.23 17.93
C LEU A 111 5.04 -10.07 19.11
N MET A 112 5.54 -11.18 19.65
CA MET A 112 6.53 -11.12 20.74
C MET A 112 7.94 -11.00 20.16
N PHE A 113 8.81 -10.20 20.78
CA PHE A 113 10.16 -9.99 20.26
C PHE A 113 11.03 -11.25 20.26
N ARG A 114 10.77 -12.18 21.19
CA ARG A 114 11.42 -13.51 21.20
C ARG A 114 11.21 -14.33 19.93
N ASP A 115 10.10 -14.12 19.22
CA ASP A 115 9.76 -14.87 18.01
C ASP A 115 10.33 -14.23 16.74
N VAL A 116 10.87 -13.01 16.86
CA VAL A 116 11.48 -12.25 15.78
C VAL A 116 12.93 -12.70 15.59
N ARG A 117 13.25 -13.20 14.39
CA ARG A 117 14.61 -13.63 14.04
C ARG A 117 15.44 -12.52 13.45
N GLU A 118 14.83 -11.69 12.62
CA GLU A 118 15.53 -10.66 11.86
C GLU A 118 14.69 -9.38 11.80
N VAL A 119 15.37 -8.24 11.95
CA VAL A 119 14.83 -6.92 11.68
C VAL A 119 15.57 -6.39 10.45
N SER A 120 14.83 -5.96 9.44
CA SER A 120 15.40 -5.37 8.22
C SER A 120 14.76 -4.03 7.93
N LEU A 121 15.58 -3.05 7.56
CA LEU A 121 15.10 -1.74 7.12
C LEU A 121 14.96 -1.75 5.59
N ARG A 122 13.74 -1.55 5.09
CA ARG A 122 13.47 -1.38 3.66
C ARG A 122 13.19 0.08 3.35
N ARG A 123 13.99 0.64 2.44
CA ARG A 123 13.85 2.03 2.00
C ARG A 123 13.95 2.09 0.47
N GLY A 124 12.81 2.13 -0.20
CA GLY A 124 12.75 2.33 -1.65
C GLY A 124 13.25 3.71 -2.06
N VAL A 125 13.61 3.90 -3.34
CA VAL A 125 14.13 5.19 -3.86
C VAL A 125 13.14 6.32 -3.60
N LEU A 126 11.85 6.09 -3.88
CA LEU A 126 10.78 7.07 -3.68
C LEU A 126 10.53 7.38 -2.20
N GLN A 127 10.58 6.36 -1.34
CA GLN A 127 10.45 6.52 0.11
C GLN A 127 11.63 7.30 0.69
N ARG A 128 12.85 7.04 0.19
CA ARG A 128 14.07 7.74 0.60
C ARG A 128 13.99 9.24 0.30
N GLY A 129 13.46 9.62 -0.86
CA GLY A 129 13.22 11.03 -1.21
C GLY A 129 12.18 11.73 -0.34
N ALA A 130 11.22 10.98 0.21
CA ALA A 130 10.20 11.50 1.12
C ALA A 130 10.58 11.39 2.62
N GLY A 131 11.80 10.95 2.94
CA GLY A 131 12.24 10.72 4.33
C GLY A 131 11.55 9.54 5.03
N LEU A 132 10.84 8.69 4.29
CA LEU A 132 10.10 7.55 4.81
C LEU A 132 10.94 6.27 4.77
N GLY A 133 10.59 5.31 5.62
CA GLY A 133 11.10 3.95 5.53
C GLY A 133 10.13 2.95 6.13
N SER A 134 10.33 1.68 5.78
CA SER A 134 9.54 0.58 6.30
C SER A 134 10.43 -0.41 7.03
N VAL A 135 10.06 -0.77 8.26
CA VAL A 135 10.81 -1.74 9.07
C VAL A 135 10.10 -3.09 8.98
N TYR A 136 10.81 -4.13 8.57
CA TYR A 136 10.29 -5.47 8.43
C TYR A 136 10.88 -6.40 9.49
N LEU A 137 9.99 -7.04 10.24
CA LEU A 137 10.29 -8.00 11.29
C LEU A 137 9.94 -9.39 10.77
N ALA A 138 10.95 -10.23 10.58
CA ALA A 138 10.78 -11.61 10.13
C ALA A 138 10.69 -12.55 11.33
N THR A 139 9.73 -13.47 11.29
CA THR A 139 9.48 -14.49 12.32
C THR A 139 9.83 -15.88 11.78
N GLN A 140 9.88 -16.89 12.65
CA GLN A 140 10.19 -18.26 12.21
C GLN A 140 9.19 -18.82 11.18
N ALA A 141 7.93 -18.39 11.26
CA ALA A 141 6.90 -18.80 10.32
C ALA A 141 6.89 -17.96 9.03
N THR A 142 7.81 -17.00 8.86
CA THR A 142 7.94 -16.13 7.69
C THR A 142 8.39 -16.89 6.46
N GLY A 143 7.46 -17.64 5.89
CA GLY A 143 7.45 -17.99 4.48
C GLY A 143 7.55 -16.70 3.66
N ASN A 144 8.42 -16.74 2.66
CA ASN A 144 8.71 -15.65 1.74
C ASN A 144 7.41 -15.08 1.16
N SER A 145 6.82 -14.07 1.81
CA SER A 145 5.61 -13.43 1.31
C SER A 145 6.00 -12.77 -0.01
N PRO A 146 5.43 -13.19 -1.15
CA PRO A 146 5.82 -12.67 -2.45
C PRO A 146 5.72 -11.15 -2.39
N SER A 147 6.84 -10.47 -2.63
CA SER A 147 6.91 -9.01 -2.72
C SER A 147 6.01 -8.43 -3.81
N TRP A 148 5.41 -9.30 -4.63
CA TRP A 148 4.44 -9.03 -5.67
C TRP A 148 3.02 -9.38 -5.23
N ASN A 149 2.50 -8.69 -4.20
CA ASN A 149 1.06 -8.59 -4.04
C ASN A 149 0.59 -7.29 -4.73
N PRO A 150 -0.04 -7.35 -5.92
CA PRO A 150 -0.50 -6.15 -6.64
C PRO A 150 -1.53 -5.37 -5.81
N TYR A 151 -2.30 -6.05 -4.95
CA TYR A 151 -3.24 -5.40 -4.04
C TYR A 151 -2.55 -4.55 -2.97
N ALA A 152 -1.31 -4.87 -2.57
CA ALA A 152 -0.52 -4.03 -1.67
C ALA A 152 -0.19 -2.67 -2.26
N GLN A 153 0.01 -2.59 -3.58
CA GLN A 153 0.27 -1.34 -4.27
C GLN A 153 -0.97 -0.44 -4.34
N PHE A 154 -2.16 -1.05 -4.30
CA PHE A 154 -3.45 -0.34 -4.24
C PHE A 154 -3.88 0.01 -2.79
N GLY A 155 -3.03 -0.22 -1.79
CA GLY A 155 -3.39 0.01 -0.39
C GLY A 155 -4.34 -1.03 0.20
N MET A 156 -4.60 -2.12 -0.51
CA MET A 156 -5.45 -3.24 -0.08
C MET A 156 -4.65 -4.46 0.40
N GLY A 157 -3.32 -4.40 0.33
CA GLY A 157 -2.47 -5.49 0.82
C GLY A 157 -2.21 -5.36 2.30
N SER A 158 -2.49 -6.43 3.04
CA SER A 158 -2.09 -6.57 4.44
C SER A 158 -0.58 -6.40 4.60
N THR A 159 -0.14 -5.77 5.69
CA THR A 159 1.23 -5.98 6.20
C THR A 159 1.37 -7.36 6.87
N PHE A 160 0.23 -7.99 7.14
CA PHE A 160 0.12 -9.32 7.71
C PHE A 160 0.52 -10.39 6.70
N GLY A 161 1.76 -10.84 6.85
CA GLY A 161 2.12 -12.25 6.68
C GLY A 161 2.36 -12.87 8.05
N SER A 162 3.20 -13.90 8.10
CA SER A 162 3.73 -14.43 9.36
C SER A 162 4.72 -13.45 10.03
N GLY A 163 5.38 -12.58 9.26
CA GLY A 163 6.14 -11.44 9.78
C GLY A 163 5.27 -10.25 10.22
N ALA A 164 5.92 -9.12 10.52
CA ALA A 164 5.33 -7.81 10.76
C ALA A 164 6.04 -6.76 9.91
N LEU A 165 5.30 -5.93 9.18
CA LEU A 165 5.86 -4.84 8.39
C LEU A 165 5.29 -3.52 8.88
N ILE A 166 6.14 -2.68 9.46
CA ILE A 166 5.78 -1.33 9.85
C ILE A 166 6.07 -0.42 8.65
N ARG A 167 5.01 0.05 7.98
CA ARG A 167 5.13 0.81 6.72
C ARG A 167 5.23 2.32 6.93
N ASP A 168 5.98 2.98 6.06
CA ASP A 168 6.01 4.43 5.83
C ASP A 168 6.09 5.28 7.11
N ILE A 169 7.04 4.93 7.98
CA ILE A 169 7.32 5.68 9.20
C ILE A 169 8.30 6.82 8.86
N PRO A 170 8.08 8.05 9.36
CA PRO A 170 9.13 9.05 9.41
C PRO A 170 10.28 8.55 10.29
N GLU A 171 11.53 8.95 9.98
CA GLU A 171 12.69 8.61 10.81
C GLU A 171 12.88 7.09 11.04
N ALA A 172 12.55 6.28 10.03
CA ALA A 172 12.60 4.82 10.13
C ALA A 172 13.95 4.22 10.59
N GLY A 173 15.05 4.98 10.52
CA GLY A 173 16.34 4.57 11.07
C GLY A 173 16.35 4.51 12.60
N GLU A 174 15.77 5.51 13.27
CA GLU A 174 15.66 5.50 14.73
C GLU A 174 14.70 4.43 15.22
N ALA A 175 13.57 4.27 14.52
CA ALA A 175 12.62 3.19 14.79
C ALA A 175 13.27 1.81 14.63
N TYR A 176 14.12 1.64 13.61
CA TYR A 176 14.88 0.41 13.39
C TYR A 176 15.85 0.12 14.53
N GLU A 177 16.69 1.07 14.92
CA GLU A 177 17.65 0.86 16.01
C GLU A 177 16.96 0.60 17.35
N ARG A 178 15.82 1.27 17.60
CA ARG A 178 15.03 1.03 18.81
C ARG A 178 14.45 -0.38 18.86
N LEU A 179 13.87 -0.85 17.74
CA LEU A 179 13.33 -2.21 17.65
C LEU A 179 14.43 -3.27 17.74
N ARG A 180 15.59 -2.99 17.14
CA ARG A 180 16.77 -3.85 17.25
C ARG A 180 17.25 -3.96 18.70
N GLY A 181 17.36 -2.83 19.41
CA GLY A 181 17.75 -2.81 20.83
C GLY A 181 16.78 -3.58 21.72
N LEU A 182 15.46 -3.46 21.48
CA LEU A 182 14.46 -4.24 22.21
C LEU A 182 14.55 -5.74 21.92
N MET A 183 14.80 -6.12 20.67
CA MET A 183 15.01 -7.52 20.29
C MET A 183 16.27 -8.10 20.95
N ASP A 184 17.37 -7.36 20.94
CA ASP A 184 18.64 -7.80 21.53
C ASP A 184 18.53 -7.91 23.06
N ALA A 185 17.75 -7.04 23.71
CA ALA A 185 17.44 -7.15 25.14
C ALA A 185 16.60 -8.39 25.44
N ALA A 186 15.52 -8.62 24.68
CA ALA A 186 14.62 -9.77 24.86
C ALA A 186 15.27 -11.13 24.57
N ARG A 187 16.46 -11.17 23.96
CA ARG A 187 17.26 -12.40 23.74
C ARG A 187 18.24 -12.70 24.88
N ARG A 188 18.55 -11.71 25.72
CA ARG A 188 19.48 -11.87 26.84
C ARG A 188 18.79 -12.42 28.09
N ASP A 189 17.47 -12.29 28.16
CA ASP A 189 16.58 -12.89 29.16
C ASP A 189 16.13 -14.30 28.73
#